data_AF-A0A7V8ZGT1-F1
#
_entry.id   AF-A0A7V8ZGT1-F1
#
_cell.length_a   1.000
_cell.length_b   1.000
_cell.length_c   1.000
_cell.angle_alpha   90.00
_cell.angle_beta   90.00
_cell.angle_gamma   90.00
#
_symmetry.space_group_name_H-M   'P 1'
#
loop_
_entity.id
_entity.type
_entity.pdbx_description
1 polymer ?
#
loop_
_entity_poly.entity_id
_entity_poly.type
_entity_poly.pdbx_seq_one_letter_code
_entity_poly.pdbx_strand_id
1 'polypeptide(L)'
;MDEALVCSLERPHEAPDLTEAERAALDYCDMFATDHLAIDDAVYDRLRENFTEPEIVELGVLCALCVGFGRLDSSWDMVDELPEHFRRRGATITPWGADEVIRA
;
A
#
# COMPACT_ATOMS: atom_id res chain seq x y z
N MET A 1 -8.58 -13.68 9.22
CA MET A 1 -7.18 -13.38 8.88
C MET A 1 -6.30 -14.47 9.47
N ASP A 2 -5.55 -15.14 8.62
CA ASP A 2 -4.48 -16.06 9.02
C ASP A 2 -3.12 -15.50 8.55
N GLU A 3 -2.05 -16.13 9.03
CA GLU A 3 -0.67 -15.73 8.68
C GLU A 3 -0.37 -15.94 7.19
N ALA A 4 -1.05 -16.89 6.54
CA ALA A 4 -0.90 -17.15 5.11
C ALA A 4 -1.41 -15.98 4.25
N LEU A 5 -2.55 -15.40 4.61
CA LEU A 5 -3.08 -14.19 3.97
C LEU A 5 -2.10 -13.02 4.11
N VAL A 6 -1.49 -12.84 5.29
CA VAL A 6 -0.48 -11.79 5.51
C VAL A 6 0.75 -11.99 4.62
N CYS A 7 1.27 -13.22 4.52
CA CYS A 7 2.39 -13.52 3.62
C CYS A 7 2.03 -13.30 2.13
N SER A 8 0.78 -13.54 1.73
CA SER A 8 0.35 -13.34 0.34
C SER A 8 0.32 -11.86 -0.09
N LEU A 9 0.27 -10.92 0.86
CA LEU A 9 0.31 -9.49 0.59
C LEU A 9 1.66 -9.02 0.03
N GLU A 10 2.69 -9.86 0.01
CA GLU A 10 3.93 -9.57 -0.72
C GLU A 10 3.68 -9.37 -2.23
N ARG A 11 2.66 -10.06 -2.78
CA ARG A 11 2.18 -9.90 -4.16
C ARG A 11 0.66 -9.89 -4.17
N PRO A 12 0.04 -8.77 -3.75
CA PRO A 12 -1.39 -8.73 -3.45
C PRO A 12 -2.25 -9.08 -4.67
N HIS A 13 -1.86 -8.66 -5.89
CA HIS A 13 -2.62 -8.98 -7.11
C HIS A 13 -2.57 -10.47 -7.51
N GLU A 14 -1.65 -11.26 -6.95
CA GLU A 14 -1.53 -12.70 -7.19
C GLU A 14 -2.18 -13.55 -6.09
N ALA A 15 -2.65 -12.93 -5.00
CA ALA A 15 -3.25 -13.63 -3.88
C ALA A 15 -4.66 -14.15 -4.27
N PRO A 16 -4.87 -15.49 -4.33
CA PRO A 16 -6.13 -16.07 -4.80
C PRO A 16 -7.30 -15.81 -3.85
N ASP A 17 -7.00 -15.43 -2.61
CA ASP A 17 -7.95 -15.41 -1.50
C ASP A 17 -8.52 -14.01 -1.21
N LEU A 18 -8.09 -12.99 -1.96
CA LEU A 18 -8.66 -11.66 -1.82
C LEU A 18 -10.07 -11.60 -2.42
N THR A 19 -10.94 -10.88 -1.76
CA THR A 19 -12.26 -10.47 -2.29
C THR A 19 -12.12 -9.35 -3.31
N GLU A 20 -13.15 -9.11 -4.11
CA GLU A 20 -13.18 -7.96 -5.04
C GLU A 20 -13.06 -6.62 -4.30
N ALA A 21 -13.67 -6.51 -3.11
CA ALA A 21 -13.55 -5.33 -2.25
C ALA A 21 -12.10 -5.09 -1.81
N GLU A 22 -11.39 -6.13 -1.36
CA GLU A 22 -10.00 -6.03 -0.96
C GLU A 22 -9.08 -5.70 -2.14
N ARG A 23 -9.32 -6.29 -3.32
CA ARG A 23 -8.59 -5.92 -4.54
C ARG A 23 -8.80 -4.46 -4.92
N ALA A 24 -10.03 -3.97 -4.92
CA ALA A 24 -10.33 -2.58 -5.24
C ALA A 24 -9.66 -1.60 -4.25
N ALA A 25 -9.68 -1.92 -2.95
CA ALA A 25 -9.00 -1.13 -1.94
C ALA A 25 -7.47 -1.14 -2.10
N LEU A 26 -6.87 -2.31 -2.37
CA LEU A 26 -5.42 -2.42 -2.57
C LEU A 26 -4.95 -1.66 -3.81
N ASP A 27 -5.68 -1.74 -4.92
CA ASP A 27 -5.34 -1.01 -6.14
C ASP A 27 -5.43 0.52 -5.91
N TYR A 28 -6.44 0.98 -5.17
CA TYR A 28 -6.53 2.39 -4.75
C TYR A 28 -5.37 2.80 -3.84
N CYS A 29 -5.04 1.99 -2.82
CA CYS A 29 -3.92 2.25 -1.91
C CYS A 29 -2.58 2.33 -2.64
N ASP A 30 -2.33 1.42 -3.57
CA ASP A 30 -1.09 1.39 -4.35
C ASP A 30 -0.96 2.63 -5.24
N MET A 31 -2.03 2.98 -5.96
CA MET A 31 -2.06 4.21 -6.76
C MET A 31 -1.92 5.46 -5.89
N PHE A 32 -2.57 5.51 -4.73
CA PHE A 32 -2.44 6.63 -3.79
C PHE A 32 -1.00 6.81 -3.30
N ALA A 33 -0.28 5.71 -3.08
CA ALA A 33 1.11 5.75 -2.62
C ALA A 33 2.11 6.08 -3.74
N THR A 34 1.85 5.61 -4.98
CA THR A 34 2.83 5.63 -6.09
C THR A 34 2.52 6.62 -7.21
N ASP A 35 1.25 6.83 -7.57
CA ASP A 35 0.80 7.75 -8.64
C ASP A 35 -0.61 8.33 -8.36
N HIS A 36 -0.74 9.08 -7.27
CA HIS A 36 -2.03 9.64 -6.85
C HIS A 36 -2.70 10.60 -7.86
N LEU A 37 -1.97 11.06 -8.88
CA LEU A 37 -2.52 11.91 -9.94
C LEU A 37 -3.27 11.11 -11.00
N ALA A 38 -3.05 9.79 -11.08
CA ALA A 38 -3.80 8.88 -11.94
C ALA A 38 -5.18 8.50 -11.36
N ILE A 39 -5.47 8.86 -10.10
CA ILE A 39 -6.77 8.59 -9.46
C ILE A 39 -7.82 9.51 -10.09
N ASP A 40 -8.70 8.94 -10.89
CA ASP A 40 -9.81 9.61 -11.56
C ASP A 40 -11.17 9.06 -11.12
N ASP A 41 -12.24 9.55 -11.76
CA ASP A 41 -13.62 9.13 -11.44
C ASP A 41 -13.82 7.61 -11.62
N ALA A 42 -13.13 6.97 -12.57
CA ALA A 42 -13.26 5.54 -12.82
C ALA A 42 -12.70 4.71 -11.65
N VAL A 43 -11.64 5.18 -10.99
CA VAL A 43 -11.11 4.56 -9.77
C VAL A 43 -12.16 4.63 -8.65
N TYR A 44 -12.80 5.78 -8.45
CA TYR A 44 -13.84 5.92 -7.44
C TYR A 44 -15.11 5.13 -7.77
N ASP A 45 -15.49 5.03 -9.05
CA ASP A 45 -16.62 4.19 -9.47
C ASP A 45 -16.39 2.72 -9.14
N ARG A 46 -15.16 2.22 -9.33
CA ARG A 46 -14.80 0.85 -8.94
C ARG A 46 -14.84 0.64 -7.41
N LEU A 47 -14.45 1.63 -6.62
CA LEU A 47 -14.60 1.55 -5.17
C LEU A 47 -16.08 1.50 -4.76
N ARG A 48 -16.95 2.28 -5.41
CA ARG A 48 -18.39 2.32 -5.12
C ARG A 48 -19.12 0.99 -5.39
N GLU A 49 -18.54 0.10 -6.18
CA GLU A 49 -19.09 -1.26 -6.36
C GLU A 49 -19.08 -2.07 -5.06
N ASN A 50 -18.16 -1.76 -4.13
CA ASN A 50 -17.91 -2.54 -2.92
C ASN A 50 -17.99 -1.73 -1.61
N PHE A 51 -17.86 -0.40 -1.69
CA PHE A 51 -17.81 0.50 -0.54
C PHE A 51 -18.85 1.62 -0.65
N THR A 52 -19.34 2.06 0.50
CA THR A 52 -20.15 3.27 0.65
C THR A 52 -19.28 4.53 0.64
N GLU A 53 -19.87 5.68 0.34
CA GLU A 53 -19.15 6.98 0.36
C GLU A 53 -18.40 7.25 1.70
N PRO A 54 -18.98 7.01 2.89
CA PRO A 54 -18.23 7.13 4.14
C PRO A 54 -17.02 6.18 4.24
N GLU A 55 -17.16 4.92 3.79
CA GLU A 55 -16.07 3.94 3.81
C GLU A 55 -14.94 4.35 2.84
N ILE A 56 -15.28 4.93 1.68
CA ILE A 56 -14.29 5.46 0.72
C ILE A 56 -13.52 6.63 1.35
N VAL A 57 -14.21 7.52 2.08
CA VAL A 57 -13.55 8.62 2.80
C VAL A 57 -12.61 8.06 3.88
N GLU A 58 -13.05 7.09 4.67
CA GLU A 58 -12.23 6.45 5.70
C GLU A 58 -11.00 5.76 5.09
N LEU A 59 -11.16 5.04 3.97
CA LEU A 59 -10.07 4.44 3.22
C LEU A 59 -9.04 5.50 2.78
N GLY A 60 -9.49 6.60 2.20
CA GLY A 60 -8.62 7.70 1.77
C GLY A 60 -7.87 8.36 2.93
N VAL A 61 -8.53 8.56 4.08
CA VAL A 61 -7.89 9.11 5.30
C VAL A 61 -6.82 8.15 5.81
N LEU A 62 -7.10 6.84 5.85
CA LEU A 62 -6.13 5.85 6.28
C LEU A 62 -4.92 5.82 5.35
N CYS A 63 -5.14 5.87 4.03
CA CYS A 63 -4.05 5.97 3.04
C CYS A 63 -3.17 7.21 3.28
N ALA A 64 -3.81 8.37 3.48
CA ALA A 64 -3.11 9.62 3.74
C ALA A 64 -2.25 9.56 5.02
N LEU A 65 -2.77 8.95 6.09
CA LEU A 65 -2.04 8.74 7.34
C LEU A 65 -0.85 7.81 7.12
N CYS A 66 -1.04 6.64 6.51
CA CYS A 66 0.02 5.67 6.27
C CYS A 66 1.15 6.24 5.40
N VAL A 67 0.81 6.90 4.29
CA VAL A 67 1.82 7.53 3.41
C VAL A 67 2.49 8.71 4.10
N GLY A 68 1.74 9.53 4.85
CA GLY A 68 2.26 10.66 5.59
C GLY A 68 3.28 10.25 6.66
N PHE A 69 2.92 9.27 7.49
CA PHE A 69 3.83 8.72 8.50
C PHE A 69 5.01 8.00 7.88
N GLY A 70 4.83 7.18 6.84
CA GLY A 70 5.95 6.51 6.17
C GLY A 70 6.99 7.51 5.64
N ARG A 71 6.56 8.66 5.12
CA ARG A 71 7.47 9.75 4.69
C ARG A 71 8.16 10.43 5.87
N LEU A 72 7.46 10.64 6.98
CA LEU A 72 8.03 11.21 8.20
C LEU A 72 9.10 10.29 8.80
N ASP A 73 8.78 9.01 8.98
CA ASP A 73 9.68 7.98 9.51
C ASP A 73 10.94 7.86 8.64
N SER A 74 10.75 7.90 7.31
CA SER A 74 11.86 7.92 6.34
C SER A 74 12.74 9.17 6.49
N SER A 75 12.14 10.34 6.74
CA SER A 75 12.89 11.60 6.93
C SER A 75 13.72 11.62 8.22
N TRP A 76 13.30 10.84 9.22
CA TRP A 76 14.00 10.69 10.50
C TRP A 76 14.96 9.49 10.52
N ASP A 77 15.02 8.70 9.46
CA ASP A 77 15.82 7.46 9.38
C ASP A 77 15.53 6.52 10.57
N MET A 78 14.24 6.33 10.89
CA MET A 78 13.79 5.47 12.01
C MET A 78 13.96 3.96 11.70
N VAL A 79 15.20 3.50 11.57
CA VAL A 79 15.53 2.11 11.19
C VAL A 79 16.12 1.26 12.33
N ASP A 80 16.46 1.87 13.47
CA ASP A 80 17.18 1.20 14.57
C ASP A 80 16.50 -0.08 15.09
N GLU A 81 15.16 -0.10 15.11
CA GLU A 81 14.38 -1.25 15.58
C GLU A 81 14.01 -2.26 14.48
N LEU A 82 14.26 -1.95 13.21
CA LEU A 82 13.92 -2.84 12.09
C LEU A 82 14.91 -4.01 11.97
N PRO A 83 14.54 -5.11 11.29
CA PRO A 83 15.48 -6.16 10.91
C PRO A 83 16.73 -5.63 10.18
N GLU A 84 17.87 -6.32 10.34
CA GLU A 84 19.17 -5.84 9.84
C GLU A 84 19.17 -5.47 8.34
N HIS A 85 18.41 -6.18 7.51
CA HIS A 85 18.33 -5.90 6.08
C HIS A 85 17.65 -4.56 5.75
N PHE A 86 16.77 -4.05 6.61
CA PHE A 86 16.13 -2.74 6.46
C PHE A 86 16.97 -1.58 7.01
N ARG A 87 18.04 -1.86 7.77
CA ARG A 87 18.96 -0.83 8.30
C ARG A 87 20.02 -0.37 7.29
N ARG A 88 20.06 -0.97 6.10
CA ARG A 88 21.08 -0.69 5.09
C ARG A 88 20.79 0.64 4.39
N ARG A 89 21.48 1.70 4.80
CA ARG A 89 21.38 3.03 4.17
C ARG A 89 21.75 3.00 2.69
N GLY A 90 20.97 3.70 1.87
CA GLY A 90 21.18 3.83 0.42
C GLY A 90 20.77 2.60 -0.41
N ALA A 91 20.24 1.55 0.22
CA ALA A 91 19.58 0.46 -0.49
C ALA A 91 18.14 0.89 -0.87
N THR A 92 17.69 0.45 -2.04
CA THR A 92 16.26 0.56 -2.41
C THR A 92 15.47 -0.38 -1.51
N ILE A 93 14.60 0.19 -0.67
CA ILE A 93 13.70 -0.57 0.20
C ILE A 93 12.33 -0.59 -0.46
N THR A 94 11.80 -1.79 -0.69
CA THR A 94 10.40 -2.00 -1.09
C THR A 94 9.60 -2.45 0.13
N PRO A 95 8.29 -2.15 0.20
CA PRO A 95 7.43 -2.64 1.29
C PRO A 95 7.32 -4.17 1.36
N TRP A 96 7.58 -4.84 0.22
CA TRP A 96 7.51 -6.28 0.02
C TRP A 96 8.81 -6.73 -0.65
N GLY A 97 9.53 -7.68 -0.07
CA GLY A 97 10.88 -8.01 -0.53
C GLY A 97 10.93 -9.15 -1.53
N ALA A 98 11.40 -8.88 -2.75
CA ALA A 98 12.33 -9.74 -3.51
C ALA A 98 12.71 -9.04 -4.83
N ASP A 99 13.89 -8.42 -4.86
CA ASP A 99 14.61 -8.00 -6.08
C ASP A 99 13.92 -6.98 -7.04
N GLU A 100 14.26 -5.70 -6.87
CA GLU A 100 14.20 -4.60 -7.87
C GLU A 100 12.83 -3.98 -8.33
N VAL A 101 12.66 -2.70 -7.95
CA VAL A 101 12.25 -1.50 -8.76
C VAL A 101 10.77 -1.20 -9.05
N ILE A 102 10.36 0.09 -8.91
CA ILE A 102 9.83 0.96 -10.01
C ILE A 102 10.40 2.40 -9.88
N ARG A 103 10.90 2.93 -11.00
CA ARG A 103 11.26 4.34 -11.22
C ARG A 103 10.09 5.08 -11.84
N ALA A 104 9.80 6.28 -11.34
CA ALA A 104 9.27 7.42 -12.10
C ALA A 104 9.85 8.70 -11.50
#